data_AF-A0A832W3N7-F1
#
_entry.id   AF-A0A832W3N7-F1
#
_cell.length_a   1.000
_cell.length_b   1.000
_cell.length_c   1.000
_cell.angle_alpha   90.00
_cell.angle_beta   90.00
_cell.angle_gamma   90.00
#
_symmetry.space_group_name_H-M   'P 1'
#
loop_
_entity.id
_entity.type
_entity.pdbx_description
1 polymer ?
#
loop_
_entity_poly.entity_id
_entity_poly.type
_entity_poly.pdbx_seq_one_letter_code
_entity_poly.pdbx_strand_id
1 'polypeptide(L)' 'MKLKPEFVGGWTVLGNAYAELEDYKKAMECYDRALSICPRYREAKYGKKNLEKKMKEASLKTGI' A
#
# COMPACT_ATOMS: atom_id res chain seq x y z
N MET A 1 -5.80 23.38 7.97
CA MET A 1 -6.39 22.83 6.73
C MET A 1 -6.34 21.31 6.78
N LYS A 2 -7.49 20.63 6.87
CA LYS A 2 -7.57 19.17 6.72
C LYS A 2 -7.38 18.86 5.23
N LEU A 3 -6.20 18.35 4.85
CA LEU A 3 -5.93 17.88 3.49
C LEU A 3 -7.05 16.92 3.07
N LYS A 4 -7.62 17.15 1.90
CA LYS A 4 -8.85 16.49 1.46
C LYS A 4 -8.69 14.96 1.50
N PRO A 5 -9.64 14.21 2.11
CA PRO A 5 -9.60 12.75 2.16
C PRO A 5 -9.54 12.09 0.77
N GLU A 6 -9.97 12.81 -0.28
CA GLU A 6 -9.87 12.39 -1.69
C GLU A 6 -8.42 12.09 -2.11
N PHE A 7 -7.44 12.81 -1.58
CA PHE A 7 -6.03 12.59 -1.91
C PHE A 7 -5.47 11.30 -1.27
N VAL A 8 -5.96 10.93 -0.09
CA VAL A 8 -5.56 9.70 0.63
C VAL A 8 -6.10 8.45 -0.08
N GLY A 9 -7.34 8.53 -0.58
CA GLY A 9 -7.93 7.48 -1.40
C GLY A 9 -7.12 7.22 -2.67
N GLY A 10 -6.71 8.29 -3.37
CA GLY A 10 -5.89 8.19 -4.58
C GLY A 10 -4.57 7.43 -4.37
N TRP A 11 -3.83 7.73 -3.30
CA TRP A 11 -2.61 6.98 -2.97
C TRP A 11 -2.88 5.50 -2.68
N THR A 12 -4.03 5.18 -2.08
CA THR A 12 -4.36 3.79 -1.76
C THR A 12 -4.72 3.01 -3.02
N VAL A 13 -5.49 3.61 -3.93
CA VAL A 13 -5.81 3.03 -5.24
C VAL A 13 -4.54 2.84 -6.07
N LEU A 14 -3.65 3.83 -6.09
CA LEU A 14 -2.36 3.72 -6.78
C LEU A 14 -1.48 2.61 -6.18
N GLY A 15 -1.47 2.48 -4.84
CA GLY A 15 -0.77 1.41 -4.15
C GLY A 15 -1.31 0.02 -4.52
N ASN A 16 -2.64 -0.12 -4.60
CA ASN A 16 -3.28 -1.35 -5.07
C ASN A 16 -2.87 -1.68 -6.51
N ALA A 17 -2.87 -0.69 -7.41
CA ALA A 17 -2.46 -0.88 -8.80
C ALA A 17 -1.00 -1.36 -8.90
N TYR A 18 -0.08 -0.76 -8.14
CA TYR A 18 1.31 -1.23 -8.09
C TYR A 18 1.45 -2.63 -7.46
N ALA A 19 0.62 -2.96 -6.46
CA ALA A 19 0.62 -4.28 -5.84
C ALA A 19 0.16 -5.38 -6.81
N GLU A 20 -0.76 -5.07 -7.71
CA GLU A 20 -1.21 -5.98 -8.78
C GLU A 20 -0.17 -6.08 -9.92
N LEU A 21 0.64 -5.03 -10.12
CA LEU A 21 1.81 -5.07 -11.01
C LEU A 21 3.04 -5.75 -10.39
N GLU A 22 2.90 -6.33 -9.19
CA GLU A 22 3.98 -6.94 -8.40
C GLU A 22 5.13 -5.98 -8.05
N ASP A 23 4.97 -4.67 -8.28
CA ASP A 23 5.90 -3.61 -7.88
C ASP A 23 5.65 -3.26 -6.41
N TYR A 24 5.97 -4.22 -5.55
CA TYR A 24 5.66 -4.15 -4.13
C TYR A 24 6.38 -2.98 -3.42
N LYS A 25 7.53 -2.52 -3.94
CA LYS A 25 8.23 -1.33 -3.42
C LYS A 25 7.39 -0.07 -3.61
N LYS A 26 6.93 0.21 -4.83
CA LYS A 26 6.10 1.39 -5.10
C LYS A 26 4.76 1.32 -4.39
N ALA A 27 4.18 0.13 -4.28
CA ALA A 27 2.95 -0.08 -3.53
C ALA A 27 3.11 0.30 -2.05
N MET A 28 4.21 -0.10 -1.40
CA MET A 28 4.53 0.30 -0.01
C MET A 28 4.65 1.83 0.11
N GLU A 29 5.39 2.48 -0.79
CA GLU A 29 5.55 3.94 -0.77
C GLU A 29 4.20 4.67 -0.88
N CYS A 30 3.30 4.17 -1.72
CA CYS A 30 1.96 4.74 -1.89
C CYS A 30 1.14 4.62 -0.60
N TYR A 31 1.14 3.44 0.05
CA TYR A 31 0.43 3.27 1.32
C TYR A 31 1.07 4.09 2.45
N ASP A 32 2.40 4.21 2.51
CA ASP A 32 3.07 5.04 3.50
C ASP A 32 2.77 6.53 3.31
N ARG A 33 2.67 7.01 2.06
CA ARG A 33 2.18 8.38 1.80
C ARG A 33 0.74 8.56 2.24
N ALA A 34 -0.15 7.62 1.95
CA ALA A 34 -1.53 7.67 2.41
C ALA A 34 -1.63 7.75 3.94
N LEU A 35 -0.83 6.95 4.65
CA LEU A 35 -0.80 6.90 6.11
C LEU A 35 -0.07 8.09 6.76
N SER A 36 0.90 8.70 6.08
CA SER A 36 1.52 9.95 6.52
C SER A 36 0.51 11.10 6.54
N ILE A 37 -0.39 11.13 5.56
CA ILE A 37 -1.45 12.15 5.45
C ILE A 37 -2.61 11.84 6.39
N CYS A 38 -3.03 10.57 6.46
CA CYS A 38 -4.06 10.12 7.38
C CYS A 38 -3.65 8.81 8.07
N PRO A 39 -3.03 8.88 9.26
CA PRO A 39 -2.55 7.70 9.99
C PRO A 39 -3.66 6.72 10.40
N ARG A 40 -4.91 7.18 10.38
CA ARG A 40 -6.10 6.39 10.71
C ARG A 40 -6.85 5.89 9.46
N TYR A 41 -6.30 6.08 8.26
CA TYR A 41 -6.92 5.58 7.04
C TYR A 41 -6.86 4.05 6.98
N ARG A 42 -8.01 3.42 7.21
CA ARG A 42 -8.11 1.95 7.33
C ARG A 42 -7.69 1.23 6.07
N GLU A 43 -8.05 1.78 4.92
CA GLU A 43 -7.85 1.14 3.62
C GLU A 43 -6.35 1.04 3.26
N ALA A 44 -5.57 2.11 3.48
CA ALA A 44 -4.11 2.06 3.32
C ALA A 44 -3.44 1.13 4.34
N LYS A 45 -3.90 1.08 5.60
CA LYS A 45 -3.38 0.12 6.59
C LYS A 45 -3.62 -1.33 6.16
N TYR A 46 -4.82 -1.60 5.66
CA TYR A 46 -5.19 -2.92 5.17
C TYR A 46 -4.39 -3.31 3.93
N GLY A 47 -4.28 -2.40 2.96
CA GLY A 47 -3.46 -2.58 1.76
C GLY A 47 -2.00 -2.86 2.08
N LYS A 48 -1.39 -2.07 2.97
CA LYS A 48 0.00 -2.27 3.44
C LYS A 48 0.20 -3.64 4.08
N LYS A 49 -0.70 -4.05 4.99
CA LYS A 49 -0.59 -5.36 5.67
C LYS A 49 -0.74 -6.53 4.70
N ASN A 50 -1.65 -6.43 3.74
CA ASN A 50 -1.81 -7.44 2.69
C ASN A 50 -0.57 -7.54 1.80
N LEU A 51 0.03 -6.39 1.48
CA LEU A 51 1.25 -6.32 0.69
C LEU A 51 2.44 -6.96 1.41
N GLU A 52 2.62 -6.70 2.70
CA GLU A 52 3.66 -7.36 3.51
C GLU A 52 3.51 -8.88 3.52
N LYS A 53 2.26 -9.37 3.57
CA LYS A 53 1.97 -10.80 3.46
C LYS A 53 2.36 -11.35 2.08
N LYS A 54 1.93 -10.67 0.99
CA LYS A 54 2.29 -11.04 -0.39
C LYS A 54 3.80 -11.05 -0.60
N MET A 55 4.53 -10.05 -0.12
CA MET A 55 6.01 -10.01 -0.20
C MET A 55 6.64 -11.21 0.51
N LYS A 56 6.16 -11.56 1.70
CA LYS A 56 6.66 -12.72 2.45
C LYS A 56 6.37 -14.05 1.74
N GLU A 57 5.17 -14.18 1.16
CA GLU A 57 4.78 -15.34 0.37
C GLU A 57 5.59 -15.45 -0.94
N ALA A 58 5.83 -14.32 -1.63
CA ALA A 58 6.65 -14.26 -2.83
C ALA A 58 8.11 -14.66 -2.53
N SER A 59 8.69 -14.14 -1.44
CA SER A 59 10.04 -14.51 -1.00
C SER A 59 10.15 -15.99 -0.60
N LEU A 60 9.07 -16.63 -0.16
CA LEU A 60 9.04 -18.06 0.12
C LEU A 60 8.97 -18.91 -1.16
N LYS A 61 8.27 -18.42 -2.19
CA LYS A 61 8.06 -19.15 -3.45
C LYS A 61 9.28 -19.15 -4.38
N THR A 62 10.18 -18.17 -4.26
CA THR A 62 11.40 -18.09 -5.09
C THR A 62 12.58 -18.89 -4.53
N GLY A 63 12.38 -19.64 -3.44
CA GLY A 63 13.44 -20.37 -2.72
C GLY A 63 13.55 -21.86 -3.05
N ILE A 64 13.18 -22.29 -4.27
CA ILE A 64 13.33 -23.68 -4.74
C ILE A 64 14.12 -23.68 -6.04
#